data_AF-A0A9D7FXX9-F1
#
_entry.id   AF-A0A9D7FXX9-F1
#
_cell.length_a   1.000
_cell.length_b   1.000
_cell.length_c   1.000
_cell.angle_alpha   90.00
_cell.angle_beta   90.00
_cell.angle_gamma   90.00
#
_symmetry.space_group_name_H-M   'P 1'
#
loop_
_entity.id
_entity.type
_entity.pdbx_description
1 polymer ?
#
loop_
_entity_poly.entity_id
_entity_poly.type
_entity_poly.pdbx_seq_one_letter_code
_entity_poly.pdbx_strand_id
1 'polypeptide(L)'
;MEEVKGDVVNVIPPQRAGNIARTAGLIGPDKSWCPIDGTTFESTIQKSIHVIGDACVAGAMPKSGYSANSEAKVCATNIVR
;
A
#
# COMPACT_ATOMS: atom_id res chain seq x y z
N MET A 1 30.63 5.85 7.74
CA MET A 1 29.85 6.16 6.54
C MET A 1 30.85 6.45 5.43
N GLU A 2 30.65 5.86 4.27
CA GLU A 2 31.49 6.17 3.10
C GLU A 2 30.95 7.43 2.45
N GLU A 3 31.83 8.40 2.17
CA GLU A 3 31.46 9.62 1.46
C GLU A 3 31.47 9.38 -0.04
N VAL A 4 30.38 9.76 -0.71
CA VAL A 4 30.25 9.64 -2.17
C VAL A 4 29.97 11.02 -2.74
N LYS A 5 30.79 11.46 -3.69
CA LYS A 5 30.59 12.72 -4.43
C LYS A 5 29.95 12.41 -5.79
N GLY A 6 28.85 13.10 -6.12
CA GLY A 6 28.23 13.04 -7.43
C GLY A 6 27.88 14.44 -7.95
N ASP A 7 27.97 14.65 -9.26
CA ASP A 7 27.55 15.91 -9.91
C ASP A 7 26.02 16.09 -9.85
N VAL A 8 25.28 14.98 -9.87
CA VAL A 8 23.83 14.90 -9.62
C VAL A 8 23.55 13.64 -8.80
N VAL A 9 22.69 13.74 -7.79
CA VAL A 9 22.30 12.60 -6.94
C VAL A 9 20.78 12.47 -6.90
N ASN A 10 20.25 11.33 -7.34
CA ASN A 10 18.84 10.98 -7.24
C ASN A 10 18.63 9.93 -6.14
N VAL A 11 18.36 10.39 -4.92
CA VAL A 11 18.11 9.50 -3.77
C VAL A 11 16.63 9.12 -3.73
N ILE A 12 16.34 7.82 -3.80
CA ILE A 12 15.00 7.27 -3.57
C ILE A 12 14.99 6.62 -2.18
N PRO A 13 14.35 7.24 -1.18
CA PRO A 13 14.34 6.71 0.18
C PRO A 13 13.46 5.44 0.28
N PRO A 14 13.63 4.63 1.33
CA PRO A 14 12.68 3.58 1.68
C PRO A 14 11.26 4.13 1.82
N GLN A 15 10.28 3.38 1.31
CA GLN A 15 8.89 3.82 1.22
C GLN A 15 8.00 3.02 2.17
N ARG A 16 6.79 3.55 2.42
CA ARG A 16 5.73 2.96 3.23
C ARG A 16 4.37 3.50 2.78
N ALA A 17 3.29 2.95 3.31
CA ALA A 17 1.94 3.48 3.11
C ALA A 17 1.83 4.95 3.57
N GLY A 18 0.98 5.70 2.87
CA GLY A 18 0.77 7.12 3.09
C GLY A 18 0.35 7.45 4.53
N ASN A 19 0.61 8.68 4.97
CA ASN A 19 0.42 9.09 6.37
C ASN A 19 -0.99 8.86 6.90
N ILE A 20 -2.02 9.04 6.05
CA ILE A 20 -3.40 8.80 6.45
C ILE A 20 -3.65 7.35 6.89
N ALA A 21 -2.99 6.36 6.28
CA ALA A 21 -3.13 4.96 6.69
C ALA A 21 -2.56 4.71 8.10
N ARG A 22 -1.48 5.42 8.47
CA ARG A 22 -0.93 5.38 9.84
C ARG A 22 -1.86 6.06 10.83
N THR A 23 -2.29 7.28 10.52
CA THR A 23 -3.19 8.06 11.39
C THR A 23 -4.52 7.36 11.59
N ALA A 24 -5.04 6.71 10.55
CA ALA A 24 -6.26 5.93 10.60
C ALA A 24 -6.09 4.56 11.27
N GLY A 25 -4.88 4.15 11.69
CA GLY A 25 -4.65 2.88 12.36
C GLY A 25 -4.80 1.64 11.45
N LEU A 26 -4.42 1.76 10.18
CA LEU A 26 -4.52 0.70 9.17
C LEU A 26 -3.18 -0.02 8.88
N ILE A 27 -2.10 0.40 9.54
CA ILE A 27 -0.75 -0.16 9.33
C ILE A 27 -0.62 -1.48 10.09
N GLY A 28 -0.12 -2.50 9.39
CA GLY A 28 0.11 -3.82 9.95
C GLY A 28 1.32 -3.91 10.88
N PRO A 29 1.61 -5.13 11.38
CA PRO A 29 2.74 -5.38 12.29
C PRO A 29 4.12 -5.00 11.71
N ASP A 30 4.24 -4.98 10.38
CA ASP A 30 5.45 -4.57 9.64
C ASP A 30 5.74 -3.05 9.73
N LYS A 31 4.83 -2.28 10.35
CA LYS A 31 4.88 -0.82 10.53
C LYS A 31 4.95 -0.02 9.22
N SER A 32 4.69 -0.66 8.09
CA SER A 32 4.98 -0.13 6.76
C SER A 32 3.76 -0.15 5.84
N TRP A 33 2.97 -1.22 5.81
CA TRP A 33 1.91 -1.40 4.82
C TRP A 33 0.60 -1.85 5.46
N CYS A 34 -0.49 -1.80 4.71
CA CYS A 34 -1.82 -2.13 5.20
C CYS A 34 -2.19 -3.58 4.84
N PRO A 35 -2.42 -4.47 5.81
CA PRO A 35 -2.91 -5.81 5.53
C PRO A 35 -4.39 -5.75 5.12
N ILE A 36 -4.73 -6.55 4.11
CA ILE A 36 -6.07 -6.60 3.51
C ILE A 36 -6.52 -8.06 3.32
N ASP A 37 -7.83 -8.25 3.20
CA ASP A 37 -8.40 -9.47 2.63
C ASP A 37 -8.10 -9.51 1.13
N GLY A 38 -7.47 -10.58 0.65
CA GLY A 38 -7.02 -10.68 -0.75
C GLY A 38 -8.14 -10.76 -1.79
N THR A 39 -9.40 -10.95 -1.37
CA THR A 39 -10.56 -11.03 -2.26
C THR A 39 -11.32 -9.70 -2.31
N THR A 40 -11.51 -9.06 -1.17
CA THR A 40 -12.33 -7.82 -1.06
C THR A 40 -11.51 -6.55 -1.04
N PHE A 41 -10.24 -6.61 -0.64
CA PHE A 41 -9.38 -5.49 -0.25
C PHE A 41 -9.84 -4.75 1.03
N GLU A 42 -10.75 -5.35 1.81
CA GLU A 42 -11.09 -4.83 3.13
C GLU A 42 -9.89 -4.95 4.08
N SER A 43 -9.66 -3.93 4.90
CA SER A 43 -8.62 -3.96 5.92
C SER A 43 -8.88 -5.09 6.91
N THR A 44 -7.85 -5.86 7.24
CA THR A 44 -7.95 -6.88 8.30
C THR A 44 -7.90 -6.28 9.71
N ILE A 45 -7.68 -4.96 9.83
CA ILE A 45 -7.59 -4.25 11.10
C ILE A 45 -8.90 -3.49 11.39
N GLN A 46 -9.51 -2.88 10.37
CA GLN A 46 -10.74 -2.11 10.52
C GLN A 46 -11.76 -2.46 9.45
N LYS A 47 -12.92 -2.96 9.91
CA LYS A 47 -14.05 -3.29 9.04
C LYS A 47 -14.56 -2.04 8.31
N SER A 48 -15.15 -2.27 7.14
CA SER A 48 -15.72 -1.26 6.24
C SER A 48 -14.72 -0.27 5.64
N ILE A 49 -13.42 -0.44 5.88
CA ILE A 49 -12.35 0.34 5.24
C ILE A 49 -11.63 -0.58 4.25
N HIS A 50 -11.46 -0.12 3.02
CA HIS A 50 -10.73 -0.87 1.99
C HIS A 50 -9.43 -0.15 1.64
N VAL A 51 -8.35 -0.91 1.42
CA VAL A 51 -7.05 -0.35 1.06
C VAL A 51 -6.53 -0.99 -0.22
N ILE A 52 -6.22 -0.16 -1.21
CA ILE A 52 -5.72 -0.55 -2.52
C ILE A 52 -4.45 0.25 -2.87
N GLY A 53 -3.82 -0.13 -3.98
CA GLY A 53 -2.62 0.47 -4.53
C GLY A 53 -1.40 0.24 -3.65
N ASP A 54 -0.44 1.14 -3.77
CA ASP A 54 0.85 1.02 -3.10
C ASP A 54 0.74 0.90 -1.57
N ALA A 55 -0.37 1.32 -0.97
CA ALA A 55 -0.56 1.25 0.48
C ALA A 55 -0.79 -0.17 1.03
N CYS A 56 -1.30 -1.11 0.24
CA CYS A 56 -1.68 -2.43 0.74
C CYS A 56 -0.62 -3.52 0.51
N VAL A 57 -0.83 -4.66 1.17
CA VAL A 57 -0.07 -5.90 0.97
C VAL A 57 -0.91 -6.84 0.09
N ALA A 58 -0.74 -6.74 -1.23
CA ALA A 58 -1.53 -7.48 -2.22
C ALA A 58 -0.82 -8.73 -2.77
N GLY A 59 -0.19 -9.50 -1.88
CA GLY A 59 0.54 -10.71 -2.24
C GLY A 59 1.72 -10.45 -3.19
N ALA A 60 1.71 -11.11 -4.35
CA ALA A 60 2.78 -11.02 -5.35
C ALA A 60 2.65 -9.81 -6.31
N MET A 61 1.58 -9.01 -6.19
CA MET A 61 1.40 -7.85 -7.08
C MET A 61 2.43 -6.76 -6.77
N PRO A 62 3.16 -6.24 -7.78
CA PRO A 62 4.10 -5.15 -7.56
C PRO A 62 3.33 -3.85 -7.28
N LYS A 63 3.94 -2.93 -6.53
CA LYS A 63 3.42 -1.57 -6.30
C LYS A 63 3.53 -0.75 -7.59
N SER A 64 2.46 -0.76 -8.38
CA SER A 64 2.42 -0.20 -9.73
C SER A 64 1.04 0.36 -10.06
N GLY A 65 0.98 1.26 -11.04
CA GLY A 65 -0.30 1.80 -11.53
C GLY A 65 -1.23 0.72 -12.10
N TYR A 66 -0.68 -0.34 -12.71
CA TYR A 66 -1.49 -1.43 -13.25
C TYR A 66 -2.11 -2.27 -12.14
N SER A 67 -1.33 -2.61 -11.11
CA SER A 67 -1.82 -3.32 -9.93
C SER A 67 -2.90 -2.50 -9.23
N ALA A 68 -2.64 -1.22 -8.94
CA ALA A 68 -3.61 -0.33 -8.32
C ALA A 68 -4.92 -0.23 -9.11
N ASN A 69 -4.87 -0.21 -10.44
CA ASN A 69 -6.07 -0.23 -11.29
C ASN A 69 -6.85 -1.56 -11.18
N SER A 70 -6.15 -2.69 -11.22
CA SER A 70 -6.74 -4.01 -11.11
C SER A 70 -7.41 -4.22 -9.74
N GLU A 71 -6.69 -3.88 -8.68
CA GLU A 71 -7.17 -3.90 -7.29
C GLU A 71 -8.41 -3.03 -7.11
N ALA A 72 -8.41 -1.81 -7.67
CA ALA A 72 -9.56 -0.90 -7.60
C ALA A 72 -10.83 -1.50 -8.22
N LYS A 73 -10.72 -2.18 -9.37
CA LYS A 73 -11.87 -2.82 -10.03
C LYS A 73 -12.44 -3.96 -9.20
N VAL A 74 -11.56 -4.79 -8.63
CA VAL A 74 -11.96 -5.90 -7.76
C VAL A 74 -12.59 -5.36 -6.47
N CYS A 75 -11.97 -4.38 -5.83
CA CYS A 75 -12.47 -3.72 -4.64
C CYS A 75 -13.86 -3.09 -4.89
N ALA A 76 -14.00 -2.30 -5.96
CA ALA A 76 -15.29 -1.69 -6.33
C ALA A 76 -16.40 -2.73 -6.54
N THR A 77 -16.07 -3.85 -7.19
CA THR A 77 -17.03 -4.96 -7.40
C THR A 77 -17.51 -5.58 -6.08
N ASN A 78 -16.64 -5.66 -5.06
CA ASN A 78 -17.01 -6.21 -3.76
C ASN A 78 -17.72 -5.19 -2.85
N ILE A 79 -17.52 -3.89 -3.06
CA ILE A 79 -18.21 -2.84 -2.29
C ILE A 79 -19.67 -2.67 -2.72
N VAL A 80 -19.97 -2.77 -4.02
CA VAL A 80 -21.31 -2.48 -4.56
C VAL A 80 -22.25 -3.69 -4.60
N ARG A 81 -21.74 -4.89 -4.31
CA ARG A 81 -22.53 -6.13 -4.26
C ARG A 81 -23.20 -6.28 -2.90
#